data_AF-A0A1R0GWN4-F1
#
_entry.id   AF-A0A1R0GWN4-F1
#
_cell.length_a   1.000
_cell.length_b   1.000
_cell.length_c   1.000
_cell.angle_alpha   90.00
_cell.angle_beta   90.00
_cell.angle_gamma   90.00
#
_symmetry.space_group_name_H-M   'P 1'
#
loop_
_entity.id
_entity.type
_entity.pdbx_description
1 polymer ?
#
loop_
_entity_poly.entity_id
_entity_poly.type
_entity_poly.pdbx_seq_one_letter_code
_entity_poly.pdbx_strand_id
1 'polypeptide(L)'
;MKLSILIYATLCFRSLGDAEIENDIEDNFEKFRFDVPKEKIEYYDRGFKEGYFQCKADSKAKRITSIPHITSSDLYFIKKGISDNCISTQCNLDFSFGKADADVLARIQCLGCSGKIANLNCMNKVADKISDGKNAIESNYFSCFAFGSWTFTPSKVGTETKILRSDLSKYGDLLPVPKKKKH
;
A
#
# COMPACT_ATOMS: atom_id res chain seq x y z
N MET A 1 24.67 -20.84 4.06
CA MET A 1 24.26 -19.62 3.31
C MET A 1 24.15 -19.84 1.79
N LYS A 2 24.08 -21.06 1.21
CA LYS A 2 24.30 -21.20 -0.26
C LYS A 2 23.38 -22.15 -1.05
N LEU A 3 22.44 -22.86 -0.40
CA LEU A 3 21.20 -23.35 -1.06
C LEU A 3 20.04 -22.34 -0.91
N SER A 4 20.35 -21.12 -0.47
CA SER A 4 19.52 -19.91 -0.43
C SER A 4 18.90 -19.51 -1.78
N ILE A 5 19.17 -20.33 -2.81
CA ILE A 5 19.14 -20.08 -4.25
C ILE A 5 18.47 -21.26 -5.01
N LEU A 6 18.06 -22.35 -4.35
CA LEU A 6 17.00 -23.24 -4.88
C LEU A 6 15.62 -22.83 -4.31
N ILE A 7 15.65 -22.10 -3.21
CA ILE A 7 14.52 -21.90 -2.29
C ILE A 7 13.87 -20.54 -2.45
N TYR A 8 14.65 -19.51 -2.78
CA TYR A 8 14.04 -18.33 -3.35
C TYR A 8 13.28 -18.70 -4.65
N ALA A 9 13.56 -19.87 -5.27
CA ALA A 9 14.24 -19.96 -6.57
C ALA A 9 13.58 -20.76 -7.70
N THR A 10 12.42 -21.38 -7.42
CA THR A 10 11.30 -21.25 -8.36
C THR A 10 10.72 -19.81 -8.32
N LEU A 11 11.33 -18.93 -7.51
CA LEU A 11 11.61 -17.50 -7.72
C LEU A 11 10.60 -16.78 -8.57
N CYS A 12 9.38 -16.58 -8.08
CA CYS A 12 8.49 -15.68 -8.82
C CYS A 12 8.24 -16.17 -10.29
N PHE A 13 8.65 -17.40 -10.70
CA PHE A 13 9.06 -17.69 -12.09
C PHE A 13 7.90 -17.84 -13.08
N ARG A 14 6.68 -17.74 -12.58
CA ARG A 14 5.57 -17.22 -13.34
C ARG A 14 5.09 -15.95 -12.62
N SER A 15 5.62 -14.80 -13.01
CA SER A 15 5.10 -13.51 -12.54
C SER A 15 3.61 -13.34 -12.87
N LEU A 16 3.08 -14.09 -13.84
CA LEU A 16 1.85 -13.84 -14.57
C LEU A 16 1.44 -15.22 -15.14
N GLY A 17 0.46 -15.91 -14.57
CA GLY A 17 -0.89 -15.98 -15.15
C GLY A 17 -1.50 -17.34 -14.83
N ASP A 18 -2.76 -17.31 -14.40
CA ASP A 18 -3.81 -18.34 -14.39
C ASP A 18 -3.68 -19.64 -13.57
N ALA A 19 -4.84 -20.09 -13.07
CA ALA A 19 -5.02 -21.09 -12.01
C ALA A 19 -4.72 -22.55 -12.41
N GLU A 20 -4.31 -22.83 -13.64
CA GLU A 20 -4.11 -24.19 -14.16
C GLU A 20 -2.78 -24.85 -13.75
N ILE A 21 -2.02 -24.23 -12.84
CA ILE A 21 -0.60 -24.54 -12.62
C ILE A 21 -0.37 -25.39 -11.36
N GLU A 22 -1.34 -25.49 -10.45
CA GLU A 22 -1.15 -26.21 -9.17
C GLU A 22 -0.83 -27.70 -9.37
N ASN A 23 -1.44 -28.37 -10.37
CA ASN A 23 -1.25 -29.81 -10.58
C ASN A 23 0.11 -30.17 -11.23
N ASP A 24 0.68 -29.30 -12.08
CA ASP A 24 1.97 -29.54 -12.75
C ASP A 24 3.18 -29.46 -11.79
N ILE A 25 3.00 -28.87 -10.60
CA ILE A 25 4.09 -28.60 -9.66
C ILE A 25 4.35 -29.79 -8.74
N GLU A 26 3.32 -30.46 -8.24
CA GLU A 26 3.48 -31.67 -7.44
C GLU A 26 4.22 -32.76 -8.24
N ASP A 27 3.86 -32.93 -9.51
CA ASP A 27 4.50 -33.88 -10.43
C ASP A 27 5.98 -33.55 -10.71
N ASN A 28 6.34 -32.26 -10.83
CA ASN A 28 7.73 -31.86 -11.06
C ASN A 28 8.58 -31.91 -9.78
N PHE A 29 7.99 -31.67 -8.61
CA PHE A 29 8.69 -31.77 -7.33
C PHE A 29 9.04 -33.23 -6.99
N GLU A 30 8.16 -34.18 -7.30
CA GLU A 30 8.47 -35.61 -7.18
C GLU A 30 9.64 -36.03 -8.06
N LYS A 31 9.71 -35.48 -9.28
CA LYS A 31 10.79 -35.76 -10.24
C LYS A 31 12.17 -35.30 -9.76
N PHE A 32 12.24 -34.17 -9.05
CA PHE A 32 13.48 -33.65 -8.45
C PHE A 32 13.92 -34.38 -7.17
N ARG A 33 13.00 -35.12 -6.53
CA ARG A 33 13.27 -35.84 -5.27
C ARG A 33 14.18 -37.06 -5.47
N PHE A 34 14.29 -37.58 -6.69
CA PHE A 34 15.05 -38.80 -7.00
C PHE A 34 16.57 -38.64 -6.92
N ASP A 35 17.10 -37.43 -7.10
CA ASP A 35 18.55 -37.17 -7.10
C ASP A 35 19.09 -36.67 -5.76
N VAL A 36 18.24 -36.50 -4.75
CA VAL A 36 18.63 -36.00 -3.43
C VAL A 36 18.91 -37.20 -2.50
N PRO A 37 20.10 -37.29 -1.89
CA PRO A 37 20.39 -38.32 -0.89
C PRO A 37 19.33 -38.29 0.22
N LYS A 38 18.78 -39.45 0.59
CA LYS A 38 17.66 -39.59 1.57
C LYS A 38 17.86 -38.76 2.84
N GLU A 39 19.10 -38.68 3.32
CA GLU A 39 19.51 -37.95 4.53
C GLU A 39 19.32 -36.42 4.43
N LYS A 40 19.14 -35.88 3.22
CA LYS A 40 18.98 -34.45 2.96
C LYS A 40 17.54 -34.07 2.60
N ILE A 41 16.65 -35.02 2.35
CA ILE A 41 15.27 -34.75 1.88
C ILE A 41 14.49 -33.85 2.85
N GLU A 42 14.55 -34.12 4.16
CA GLU A 42 13.87 -33.27 5.17
C GLU A 42 14.37 -31.82 5.17
N TYR A 43 15.65 -31.62 4.90
CA TYR A 43 16.25 -30.29 4.83
C TYR A 43 15.78 -29.53 3.58
N TYR A 44 15.62 -30.22 2.46
CA TYR A 44 15.10 -29.65 1.21
C TYR A 44 13.62 -29.29 1.30
N ASP A 45 12.77 -30.16 1.86
CA ASP A 45 11.33 -29.92 2.01
C ASP A 45 11.04 -28.70 2.91
N ARG A 46 11.83 -28.52 3.97
CA ARG A 46 11.71 -27.37 4.87
C ARG A 46 12.09 -26.07 4.18
N GLY A 47 13.23 -26.07 3.49
CA GLY A 47 13.69 -24.93 2.72
C GLY A 47 12.69 -24.50 1.66
N PHE A 48 12.16 -25.45 0.86
CA PHE A 48 11.18 -25.16 -0.19
C PHE A 48 9.88 -24.55 0.37
N LYS A 49 9.31 -25.12 1.44
CA LYS A 49 8.09 -24.58 2.07
C LYS A 49 8.30 -23.16 2.59
N GLU A 50 9.41 -22.90 3.26
CA GLU A 50 9.75 -21.56 3.76
C GLU A 50 9.86 -20.54 2.62
N GLY A 51 10.57 -20.88 1.54
CA GLY A 51 10.66 -20.04 0.35
C GLY A 51 9.32 -19.78 -0.33
N TYR A 52 8.47 -20.81 -0.44
CA TYR A 52 7.14 -20.72 -1.05
C TYR A 52 6.18 -19.81 -0.25
N PHE A 53 6.08 -19.99 1.07
CA PHE A 53 5.22 -19.15 1.91
C PHE A 53 5.68 -17.69 1.91
N GLN A 54 6.99 -17.45 1.92
CA GLN A 54 7.54 -16.11 1.85
C GLN A 54 7.25 -15.44 0.50
N CYS A 55 7.31 -16.19 -0.60
CA CYS A 55 6.91 -15.73 -1.94
C CYS A 55 5.42 -15.38 -2.03
N LYS A 56 4.52 -16.20 -1.46
CA LYS A 56 3.06 -15.94 -1.46
C LYS A 56 2.70 -14.67 -0.70
N ALA A 57 3.34 -14.44 0.45
CA ALA A 57 3.19 -13.20 1.21
C ALA A 57 3.69 -11.98 0.43
N ASP A 58 4.84 -12.10 -0.23
CA ASP A 58 5.44 -11.03 -1.05
C ASP A 58 4.62 -10.72 -2.33
N SER A 59 4.02 -11.72 -2.98
CA SER A 59 3.16 -11.54 -4.15
C SER A 59 1.84 -10.84 -3.80
N LYS A 60 1.22 -11.22 -2.68
CA LYS A 60 0.03 -10.52 -2.16
C LYS A 60 0.36 -9.05 -1.86
N ALA A 61 1.51 -8.77 -1.24
CA ALA A 61 1.99 -7.42 -1.02
C ALA A 61 2.31 -6.65 -2.32
N LYS A 62 2.82 -7.33 -3.37
CA LYS A 62 3.06 -6.73 -4.69
C LYS A 62 1.78 -6.29 -5.40
N ARG A 63 0.73 -7.12 -5.43
CA ARG A 63 -0.57 -6.73 -6.05
C ARG A 63 -1.14 -5.46 -5.44
N ILE A 64 -1.00 -5.32 -4.13
CA ILE A 64 -1.50 -4.17 -3.36
C ILE A 64 -0.77 -2.87 -3.73
N THR A 65 0.50 -2.90 -4.19
CA THR A 65 1.35 -1.70 -4.30
C THR A 65 1.35 -0.99 -5.67
N SER A 66 0.64 -1.50 -6.68
CA SER A 66 0.81 -1.04 -8.06
C SER A 66 -0.17 0.04 -8.53
N ILE A 67 -1.33 0.22 -7.87
CA ILE A 67 -2.37 1.17 -8.30
C ILE A 67 -2.92 1.90 -7.07
N PRO A 68 -3.00 3.24 -7.07
CA PRO A 68 -3.66 3.97 -5.98
C PRO A 68 -5.15 3.62 -5.98
N HIS A 69 -5.63 2.96 -4.92
CA HIS A 69 -7.05 2.61 -4.78
C HIS A 69 -7.88 3.72 -4.12
N ILE A 70 -7.52 4.99 -4.33
CA ILE A 70 -8.40 6.12 -3.99
C ILE A 70 -9.33 6.31 -5.18
N THR A 71 -10.54 5.78 -5.03
CA THR A 71 -11.59 5.83 -6.05
C THR A 71 -12.26 7.20 -6.08
N SER A 72 -13.06 7.49 -7.10
CA SER A 72 -13.89 8.71 -7.16
C SER A 72 -14.82 8.83 -5.95
N SER A 73 -15.30 7.71 -5.41
CA SER A 73 -16.12 7.65 -4.19
C SER A 73 -15.32 8.01 -2.94
N ASP A 74 -14.04 7.65 -2.89
CA ASP A 74 -13.13 8.03 -1.80
C ASP A 74 -12.78 9.52 -1.89
N LEU A 75 -12.49 10.03 -3.09
CA LEU A 75 -12.25 11.45 -3.32
C LEU A 75 -13.46 12.31 -2.91
N TYR A 76 -14.67 11.89 -3.24
CA TYR A 76 -15.89 12.57 -2.78
C TYR A 76 -15.97 12.62 -1.25
N PHE A 77 -15.70 11.50 -0.59
CA PHE A 77 -15.66 11.44 0.89
C PHE A 77 -14.59 12.37 1.47
N ILE A 78 -13.40 12.42 0.86
CA ILE A 78 -12.32 13.33 1.24
C ILE A 78 -12.78 14.79 1.16
N LYS A 79 -13.31 15.20 0.00
CA LYS A 79 -13.73 16.59 -0.24
C LYS A 79 -14.86 17.00 0.69
N LYS A 80 -15.80 16.10 0.97
CA LYS A 80 -16.84 16.33 1.98
C LYS A 80 -16.24 16.52 3.37
N GLY A 81 -15.35 15.62 3.79
CA GLY A 81 -14.64 15.74 5.08
C GLY A 81 -13.86 17.04 5.23
N ILE A 82 -13.19 17.49 4.17
CA ILE A 82 -12.50 18.80 4.12
C ILE A 82 -13.48 19.94 4.35
N SER A 83 -14.59 19.98 3.60
CA SER A 83 -15.61 21.03 3.72
C SER A 83 -16.20 21.10 5.13
N ASP A 84 -16.47 19.95 5.74
CA ASP A 84 -17.15 19.86 7.03
C ASP A 84 -16.22 20.15 8.22
N ASN A 85 -14.91 19.92 8.10
CA ASN A 85 -13.97 19.96 9.24
C ASN A 85 -12.92 21.10 9.15
N CYS A 86 -12.60 21.60 7.96
CA CYS A 86 -11.59 22.64 7.81
C CYS A 86 -12.22 24.05 7.91
N ILE A 87 -12.11 24.67 9.09
CA ILE A 87 -12.77 25.96 9.39
C ILE A 87 -11.83 27.18 9.50
N SER A 88 -10.50 26.98 9.47
CA SER A 88 -9.51 28.03 9.77
C SER A 88 -8.39 28.13 8.71
N THR A 89 -7.25 28.72 9.06
CA THR A 89 -6.04 28.92 8.26
C THR A 89 -5.15 27.67 8.14
N GLN A 90 -5.52 26.57 8.80
CA GLN A 90 -4.82 25.29 8.73
C GLN A 90 -5.81 24.13 8.87
N CYS A 91 -5.45 22.98 8.32
CA CYS A 91 -6.21 21.75 8.47
C CYS A 91 -5.29 20.53 8.32
N ASN A 92 -5.54 19.48 9.11
CA ASN A 92 -4.87 18.19 9.00
C ASN A 92 -5.90 17.09 9.19
N LEU A 93 -6.08 16.25 8.17
CA LEU A 93 -7.07 15.19 8.14
C LEU A 93 -6.43 13.88 7.66
N ASP A 94 -6.71 12.83 8.43
CA ASP A 94 -6.39 11.44 8.12
C ASP A 94 -7.67 10.73 7.65
N PHE A 95 -7.59 10.07 6.50
CA PHE A 95 -8.66 9.30 5.89
C PHE A 95 -8.22 7.83 5.79
N SER A 96 -9.00 6.92 6.33
CA SER A 96 -8.83 5.48 6.14
C SER A 96 -9.92 4.93 5.23
N PHE A 97 -9.52 4.21 4.19
CA PHE A 97 -10.41 3.51 3.28
C PHE A 97 -10.18 2.01 3.40
N GLY A 98 -11.16 1.29 3.92
CA GLY A 98 -11.14 -0.15 4.00
C GLY A 98 -11.25 -0.80 2.62
N LYS A 99 -10.29 -1.64 2.25
CA LYS A 99 -10.30 -2.41 0.99
C LYS A 99 -10.14 -3.89 1.28
N ALA A 100 -10.44 -4.73 0.28
CA ALA A 100 -10.43 -6.18 0.43
C ALA A 100 -9.06 -6.74 0.89
N ASP A 101 -7.96 -6.18 0.40
CA ASP A 101 -6.61 -6.71 0.68
C ASP A 101 -5.77 -5.88 1.67
N ALA A 102 -5.93 -4.55 1.65
CA ALA A 102 -5.25 -3.63 2.56
C ALA A 102 -5.98 -2.31 2.63
N ASP A 103 -6.02 -1.70 3.81
CA ASP A 103 -6.63 -0.39 3.96
C ASP A 103 -5.68 0.67 3.42
N VAL A 104 -6.25 1.73 2.85
CA VAL A 104 -5.48 2.90 2.41
C VAL A 104 -5.63 3.98 3.47
N LEU A 105 -4.52 4.42 4.05
CA LEU A 105 -4.48 5.60 4.91
C LEU A 105 -3.92 6.77 4.10
N ALA A 106 -4.69 7.85 3.97
CA ALA A 106 -4.28 9.09 3.34
C ALA A 106 -4.25 10.21 4.38
N ARG A 107 -3.20 11.03 4.35
CA ARG A 107 -3.06 12.24 5.16
C ARG A 107 -3.00 13.46 4.25
N ILE A 108 -3.84 14.44 4.54
CA ILE A 108 -3.93 15.69 3.79
C ILE A 108 -3.80 16.84 4.78
N GLN A 109 -2.90 17.77 4.50
CA GLN A 109 -2.63 18.88 5.38
C GLN A 109 -2.33 20.16 4.61
N CYS A 110 -2.80 21.27 5.14
CA CYS A 110 -2.44 22.61 4.71
C CYS A 110 -2.23 23.48 5.95
N LEU A 111 -1.17 24.29 5.95
CA LEU A 111 -0.84 25.18 7.07
C LEU A 111 -0.38 26.55 6.56
N GLY A 112 -0.50 27.55 7.44
CA GLY A 112 -0.07 28.92 7.16
C GLY A 112 -0.89 29.61 6.07
N CYS A 113 -2.12 29.18 5.82
CA CYS A 113 -2.97 29.79 4.81
C CYS A 113 -3.43 31.19 5.22
N SER A 114 -3.67 32.05 4.22
CA SER A 114 -4.19 33.41 4.43
C SER A 114 -5.65 33.46 4.93
N GLY A 115 -6.39 32.35 4.86
CA GLY A 115 -7.77 32.26 5.34
C GLY A 115 -8.44 30.93 5.00
N LYS A 116 -9.71 30.79 5.42
CA LYS A 116 -10.51 29.56 5.23
C LYS A 116 -10.61 29.13 3.75
N ILE A 117 -10.85 30.08 2.84
CA ILE A 117 -11.00 29.77 1.40
C ILE A 117 -9.69 29.23 0.83
N ALA A 118 -8.56 29.87 1.14
CA ALA A 118 -7.24 29.40 0.71
C ALA A 118 -6.93 28.00 1.26
N ASN A 119 -7.25 27.75 2.53
CA ASN A 119 -7.11 26.44 3.16
C ASN A 119 -7.95 25.36 2.48
N LEU A 120 -9.24 25.61 2.23
CA LEU A 120 -10.11 24.67 1.53
C LEU A 120 -9.61 24.37 0.11
N ASN A 121 -9.18 25.40 -0.64
CA ASN A 121 -8.62 25.23 -1.98
C ASN A 121 -7.31 24.43 -1.95
N CYS A 122 -6.43 24.69 -0.99
CA CYS A 122 -5.21 23.93 -0.77
C CYS A 122 -5.52 22.45 -0.49
N MET A 123 -6.39 22.17 0.49
CA MET A 123 -6.75 20.81 0.89
C MET A 123 -7.37 20.03 -0.27
N ASN A 124 -8.31 20.65 -1.01
CA ASN A 124 -8.93 20.03 -2.18
C ASN A 124 -7.91 19.75 -3.29
N LYS A 125 -6.96 20.65 -3.52
CA LYS A 125 -5.90 20.45 -4.51
C LYS A 125 -5.01 19.27 -4.15
N VAL A 126 -4.66 19.12 -2.88
CA VAL A 126 -3.87 17.97 -2.41
C VAL A 126 -4.68 16.67 -2.56
N ALA A 127 -5.98 16.69 -2.23
CA ALA A 127 -6.87 15.54 -2.42
C ALA A 127 -6.90 15.06 -3.88
N ASP A 128 -7.02 16.00 -4.84
CA ASP A 128 -6.99 15.68 -6.27
C ASP A 128 -5.64 15.03 -6.65
N LYS A 129 -4.51 15.61 -6.21
CA LYS A 129 -3.18 15.05 -6.50
C LYS A 129 -2.99 13.64 -5.93
N ILE A 130 -3.49 13.40 -4.73
CA ILE A 130 -3.45 12.08 -4.10
C ILE A 130 -4.32 11.08 -4.88
N SER A 131 -5.52 11.50 -5.31
CA SER A 131 -6.40 10.68 -6.15
C SER A 131 -5.80 10.37 -7.53
N ASP A 132 -5.01 11.29 -8.09
CA ASP A 132 -4.21 11.08 -9.31
C ASP A 132 -3.02 10.11 -9.09
N GLY A 133 -2.86 9.60 -7.86
CA GLY A 133 -1.80 8.68 -7.49
C GLY A 133 -0.49 9.32 -7.06
N LYS A 134 -0.42 10.65 -6.92
CA LYS A 134 0.75 11.30 -6.34
C LYS A 134 0.85 10.97 -4.85
N ASN A 135 2.07 10.93 -4.34
CA ASN A 135 2.37 10.63 -2.95
C ASN A 135 3.58 11.43 -2.50
N ALA A 136 3.78 11.59 -1.18
CA ALA A 136 4.82 12.44 -0.59
C ALA A 136 4.86 13.85 -1.21
N ILE A 137 3.69 14.48 -1.26
CA ILE A 137 3.50 15.85 -1.75
C ILE A 137 3.96 16.80 -0.65
N GLU A 138 4.95 17.62 -0.97
CA GLU A 138 5.32 18.83 -0.24
C GLU A 138 5.37 19.97 -1.26
N SER A 139 4.50 20.96 -1.11
CA SER A 139 4.39 22.04 -2.08
C SER A 139 3.76 23.29 -1.47
N ASN A 140 3.64 24.33 -2.30
CA ASN A 140 2.91 25.55 -1.96
C ASN A 140 1.71 25.71 -2.88
N TYR A 141 0.50 25.71 -2.31
CA TYR A 141 -0.74 25.92 -3.05
C TYR A 141 -1.53 27.05 -2.40
N PHE A 142 -1.97 28.03 -3.20
CA PHE A 142 -2.80 29.15 -2.72
C PHE A 142 -2.20 29.87 -1.50
N SER A 143 -0.87 30.03 -1.48
CA SER A 143 -0.11 30.61 -0.36
C SER A 143 -0.22 29.83 0.96
N CYS A 144 -0.51 28.54 0.89
CA CYS A 144 -0.42 27.60 2.00
C CYS A 144 0.75 26.63 1.77
N PHE A 145 1.42 26.20 2.83
CA PHE A 145 2.27 25.01 2.75
C PHE A 145 1.38 23.78 2.78
N ALA A 146 1.56 22.91 1.78
CA ALA A 146 0.68 21.79 1.50
C ALA A 146 1.43 20.46 1.62
N PHE A 147 0.87 19.54 2.39
CA PHE A 147 1.42 18.21 2.65
C PHE A 147 0.39 17.15 2.31
N GLY A 148 0.80 16.13 1.58
CA GLY A 148 -0.10 15.06 1.15
C GLY A 148 0.61 13.74 1.00
N SER A 149 0.11 12.70 1.65
CA SER A 149 0.69 11.37 1.50
C SER A 149 -0.36 10.30 1.71
N TRP A 150 -0.07 9.10 1.23
CA TRP A 150 -0.90 7.94 1.48
C TRP A 150 -0.04 6.69 1.62
N THR A 151 -0.53 5.70 2.35
CA THR A 151 0.16 4.43 2.55
C THR A 151 -0.83 3.29 2.67
N PHE A 152 -0.32 2.06 2.52
CA PHE A 152 -1.10 0.86 2.82
C PHE A 152 -0.92 0.48 4.28
N THR A 153 -2.03 0.17 4.95
CA THR A 153 -2.04 -0.36 6.29
C THR A 153 -2.69 -1.74 6.31
N PRO A 154 -2.30 -2.65 7.22
CA PRO A 154 -3.01 -3.91 7.40
C PRO A 154 -4.51 -3.67 7.57
N SER A 155 -5.37 -4.47 6.93
CA SER A 155 -6.81 -4.23 7.00
C SER A 155 -7.32 -4.39 8.43
N LYS A 156 -7.89 -3.32 8.97
CA LYS A 156 -8.39 -3.21 10.34
C LYS A 156 -9.79 -2.62 10.40
N VAL A 157 -10.22 -1.93 9.34
CA VAL A 157 -11.42 -1.11 9.35
C VAL A 157 -12.62 -1.81 8.68
N GLY A 158 -12.37 -2.89 7.94
CA GLY A 158 -13.38 -3.65 7.21
C GLY A 158 -13.65 -3.07 5.81
N THR A 159 -13.87 -3.95 4.83
CA THR A 159 -14.07 -3.58 3.42
C THR A 159 -15.19 -2.55 3.26
N GLU A 160 -14.97 -1.56 2.39
CA GLU A 160 -15.89 -0.43 2.09
C GLU A 160 -16.10 0.60 3.21
N THR A 161 -15.51 0.39 4.39
CA THR A 161 -15.60 1.36 5.48
C THR A 161 -14.71 2.56 5.22
N LYS A 162 -15.22 3.77 5.50
CA LYS A 162 -14.48 5.02 5.37
C LYS A 162 -14.45 5.74 6.71
N ILE A 163 -13.26 6.06 7.19
CA ILE A 163 -13.07 6.76 8.47
C ILE A 163 -12.34 8.07 8.22
N LEU A 164 -12.80 9.12 8.88
CA LEU A 164 -12.14 10.41 8.99
C LEU A 164 -11.63 10.60 10.42
N ARG A 165 -10.40 11.07 10.56
CA ARG A 165 -9.82 11.52 11.83
C ARG A 165 -9.12 12.85 11.62
N SER A 166 -9.18 13.71 12.61
CA SER A 166 -8.35 14.92 12.69
C SER A 166 -7.29 14.70 13.74
N ASP A 167 -6.05 15.10 13.44
CA ASP A 167 -4.96 15.01 14.40
C ASP A 167 -4.04 16.22 14.24
N LEU A 168 -4.23 17.21 15.09
CA LEU A 168 -3.44 18.44 15.05
C LEU A 168 -1.99 18.24 15.49
N SER A 169 -1.63 17.09 16.09
CA SER A 169 -0.25 16.82 16.55
C SER A 169 0.70 16.40 15.43
N LYS A 170 0.17 16.07 14.23
CA LYS A 170 0.94 15.47 13.12
C LYS A 170 1.17 16.39 11.93
N TYR A 171 1.18 17.71 12.17
CA TYR A 171 1.43 18.67 11.09
C TYR A 171 2.84 18.52 10.51
N GLY A 172 2.96 18.53 9.19
CA GLY A 172 4.22 18.33 8.48
C GLY A 172 4.67 16.87 8.36
N ASP A 173 4.09 15.95 9.14
CA ASP A 173 4.47 14.54 9.09
C ASP A 173 3.82 13.82 7.92
N LEU A 174 4.63 13.44 6.94
CA LEU A 174 4.20 12.55 5.87
C LEU A 174 4.10 11.09 6.35
N LEU A 175 3.13 10.37 5.78
CA LEU A 175 3.04 8.92 5.90
C LEU A 175 4.20 8.26 5.15
N PRO A 176 4.66 7.08 5.61
CA PRO A 176 5.71 6.35 4.92
C PRO A 176 5.25 5.98 3.51
N VAL A 177 6.06 6.33 2.51
CA VAL A 177 5.78 6.02 1.11
C VAL A 177 5.61 4.51 0.94
N PRO A 178 4.57 4.04 0.23
CA PRO A 178 4.41 2.65 -0.15
C PRO A 178 5.71 2.17 -0.79
N LYS A 179 6.35 1.18 -0.17
CA LYS A 179 7.61 0.64 -0.70
C LYS A 179 7.33 -0.01 -2.05
N LYS A 180 7.73 0.64 -3.15
CA LYS A 180 7.96 -0.06 -4.41
C LYS A 180 9.14 -0.98 -4.18
N LYS A 181 8.92 -2.30 -4.06
CA LYS A 181 10.05 -3.24 -4.09
C LYS A 181 10.71 -3.11 -5.47
N LYS A 182 11.97 -2.66 -5.50
CA LYS A 182 12.80 -2.66 -6.71
C LYS A 182 12.86 -4.10 -7.24
N HIS A 183 12.59 -4.23 -8.53
CA HIS A 183 12.67 -5.47 -9.28
C HIS A 183 14.11 -5.97 -9.35
#